data_AF-A0A974YQD3-F1
#
_entry.id   AF-A0A974YQD3-F1
#
_cell.length_a   1.000
_cell.length_b   1.000
_cell.length_c   1.000
_cell.angle_alpha   90.00
_cell.angle_beta   90.00
_cell.angle_gamma   90.00
#
_symmetry.space_group_name_H-M   'P 1'
#
loop_
_entity.id
_entity.type
_entity.pdbx_description
1 polymer ?
#
loop_
_entity_poly.entity_id
_entity_poly.type
_entity_poly.pdbx_seq_one_letter_code
_entity_poly.pdbx_strand_id
1 'polypeptide(L)'
;MQRKLATILVGDFVGSTPAMEVDEEATVSRVHSCLSIVNEIVRRHSGRVFATSGDAALAEFESPVNALRAAIEARWRMDVDSGVSARDMRFGLHVADVVIVGDDLRGDGVNIAARIEASAAPGEIEVSGALYDHVHRISPCKFDFVGERTLKGISEPLRIYRVAAVMDRHACQVAPTRPEASLVNPVRPNSIAVSRFSVASGADQDQLFLAEGITDDLTLELGRLKSLYVSSRSASTVLTTADPVEIGRKLGVRYVVGGSVRKTGTDIRINIALTETAEGHLIWSDRIVRPFDHIFDVMDEITAKVAATVSGRVEQSELAAARLKRPENMSAYECYLRGLDHHRLVGVSDDHIHKAMGWFERSMSADPGFGRPFAMHVCSWSNLPNFDMPRAEKQVAHALDVDPTDPEAHRIMGAIKMKSGDFATSRYHHGKAYELAPNNAYTIGRIASFHLFSGDPERALELLDRADSLDPFLPVWIVEERVAALYVLGRYDEMLRIAHALLFQTRRTLIYQIAAVSALGDLDQARALVQQALALDPGLSTQYVRLQELYENRAIIDELVARVQRAGLPRSPPR
;
A
#
# COMPACT_ATOMS: atom_id res chain seq x y z
N MET A 1 -16.44 30.40 16.21
CA MET A 1 -16.96 29.28 15.41
C MET A 1 -15.79 28.34 15.17
N GLN A 2 -15.77 27.19 15.84
CA GLN A 2 -14.66 26.25 15.76
C GLN A 2 -14.91 25.31 14.57
N ARG A 3 -13.89 25.16 13.72
CA ARG A 3 -13.92 24.30 12.53
C ARG A 3 -12.85 23.23 12.68
N LYS A 4 -13.10 22.04 12.11
CA LYS A 4 -12.14 20.96 12.05
C LYS A 4 -12.35 20.12 10.79
N LEU A 5 -11.26 19.56 10.28
CA LEU A 5 -11.33 18.49 9.29
C LEU A 5 -11.81 17.22 9.98
N ALA A 6 -12.87 16.60 9.47
CA ALA A 6 -13.41 15.35 9.99
C ALA A 6 -13.81 14.41 8.85
N THR A 7 -13.77 13.12 9.12
CA THR A 7 -14.39 12.11 8.26
C THR A 7 -15.80 11.84 8.77
N ILE A 8 -16.79 12.03 7.91
CA ILE A 8 -18.19 11.79 8.20
C ILE A 8 -18.60 10.45 7.61
N LEU A 9 -19.23 9.62 8.43
CA LEU A 9 -19.92 8.40 8.05
C LEU A 9 -21.41 8.60 8.26
N VAL A 10 -22.19 8.33 7.23
CA VAL A 10 -23.66 8.26 7.31
C VAL A 10 -24.07 6.82 6.98
N GLY A 11 -24.86 6.21 7.85
CA GLY A 11 -25.49 4.92 7.62
C GLY A 11 -27.00 5.05 7.78
N ASP A 12 -27.76 4.54 6.83
CA ASP A 12 -29.23 4.67 6.76
C ASP A 12 -29.90 3.32 6.53
N PHE A 13 -31.05 3.09 7.17
CA PHE A 13 -31.84 1.89 6.96
C PHE A 13 -32.61 1.96 5.65
N VAL A 14 -32.49 0.93 4.82
CA VAL A 14 -33.10 0.88 3.50
C VAL A 14 -34.59 0.58 3.60
N GLY A 15 -35.41 1.52 3.12
CA GLY A 15 -36.85 1.27 2.92
C GLY A 15 -37.66 1.19 4.21
N SER A 16 -37.30 1.97 5.23
CA SER A 16 -38.03 2.09 6.49
C SER A 16 -39.51 2.43 6.28
N THR A 17 -39.83 3.46 5.47
CA THR A 17 -41.22 3.92 5.28
C THR A 17 -42.14 2.86 4.67
N PRO A 18 -41.81 2.18 3.55
CA PRO A 18 -42.64 1.11 3.02
C PRO A 18 -42.72 -0.12 3.95
N ALA A 19 -41.66 -0.43 4.69
CA ALA A 19 -41.65 -1.57 5.62
C ALA A 19 -42.53 -1.32 6.85
N MET A 20 -42.56 -0.08 7.37
CA MET A 20 -43.42 0.33 8.48
C MET A 20 -44.92 0.24 8.15
N GLU A 21 -45.31 0.44 6.89
CA GLU A 21 -46.71 0.27 6.45
C GLU A 21 -47.16 -1.21 6.47
N VAL A 22 -46.23 -2.15 6.34
CA VAL A 22 -46.52 -3.59 6.31
C VAL A 22 -46.49 -4.20 7.71
N ASP A 23 -45.45 -3.89 8.49
CA ASP A 23 -45.27 -4.37 9.85
C ASP A 23 -44.40 -3.37 10.64
N GLU A 24 -45.07 -2.46 11.35
CA GLU A 24 -44.43 -1.38 12.10
C GLU A 24 -43.54 -1.90 13.22
N GLU A 25 -44.03 -2.88 14.00
CA GLU A 25 -43.31 -3.40 15.17
C GLU A 25 -42.06 -4.16 14.77
N ALA A 26 -42.15 -5.02 13.74
CA ALA A 26 -40.99 -5.73 13.21
C ALA A 26 -39.97 -4.77 12.58
N THR A 27 -40.42 -3.73 11.88
CA THR A 27 -39.53 -2.76 11.22
C THR A 27 -38.77 -1.92 12.25
N VAL A 28 -39.45 -1.40 13.28
CA VAL A 28 -38.80 -0.65 14.36
C VAL A 28 -37.75 -1.49 15.08
N SER A 29 -38.04 -2.77 15.34
CA SER A 29 -37.09 -3.70 15.96
C SER A 29 -35.84 -3.93 15.08
N ARG A 30 -36.02 -4.06 13.76
CA ARG A 30 -34.91 -4.21 12.81
C ARG A 30 -34.06 -2.96 12.70
N VAL A 31 -34.67 -1.79 12.57
CA VAL A 31 -33.97 -0.49 12.55
C VAL A 31 -33.15 -0.32 13.82
N HIS A 32 -33.75 -0.56 14.99
CA HIS A 32 -33.06 -0.47 16.27
C HIS A 32 -31.86 -1.42 16.34
N SER A 33 -32.01 -2.66 15.85
CA SER A 33 -30.92 -3.65 15.81
C SER A 33 -29.77 -3.19 14.92
N CYS A 34 -30.06 -2.70 13.71
CA CYS A 34 -29.05 -2.15 12.80
C CYS A 34 -28.31 -0.95 13.42
N LEU A 35 -29.03 0.03 13.96
CA LEU A 35 -28.43 1.22 14.56
C LEU A 35 -27.62 0.88 15.83
N SER A 36 -28.06 -0.09 16.62
CA SER A 36 -27.30 -0.58 17.78
C SER A 36 -25.96 -1.18 17.36
N ILE A 37 -25.96 -2.00 16.30
CA ILE A 37 -24.72 -2.57 15.71
C ILE A 37 -23.78 -1.46 15.24
N VAL A 38 -24.30 -0.48 14.48
CA VAL A 38 -23.49 0.65 13.99
C VAL A 38 -22.90 1.44 15.16
N ASN A 39 -23.70 1.78 16.17
CA ASN A 39 -23.26 2.55 17.33
C ASN A 39 -22.17 1.85 18.15
N GLU A 40 -22.27 0.52 18.33
CA GLU A 40 -21.23 -0.28 18.99
C GLU A 40 -19.91 -0.20 18.21
N ILE A 41 -19.98 -0.40 16.90
CA ILE A 41 -18.81 -0.48 16.01
C ILE A 41 -18.13 0.89 15.84
N VAL A 42 -18.91 1.97 15.71
CA VAL A 42 -18.37 3.33 15.64
C VAL A 42 -17.50 3.63 16.86
N ARG A 43 -17.99 3.31 18.07
CA ARG A 43 -17.19 3.51 19.30
C ARG A 43 -15.95 2.62 19.32
N ARG A 44 -16.06 1.36 18.90
CA ARG A 44 -14.94 0.41 18.81
C ARG A 44 -13.80 0.95 17.92
N HIS A 45 -14.13 1.66 16.84
CA HIS A 45 -13.15 2.26 15.91
C HIS A 45 -12.77 3.71 16.24
N SER A 46 -12.96 4.15 17.49
CA SER A 46 -12.63 5.50 17.95
C SER A 46 -13.39 6.61 17.20
N GLY A 47 -14.61 6.30 16.73
CA GLY A 47 -15.53 7.28 16.19
C GLY A 47 -16.56 7.71 17.23
N ARG A 48 -17.27 8.80 16.92
CA ARG A 48 -18.34 9.35 17.75
C ARG A 48 -19.60 9.54 16.93
N VAL A 49 -20.69 8.92 17.35
CA VAL A 49 -22.03 9.20 16.80
C VAL A 49 -22.48 10.53 17.38
N PHE A 50 -22.67 11.53 16.53
CA PHE A 50 -23.04 12.89 16.94
C PHE A 50 -24.50 13.21 16.65
N ALA A 51 -25.15 12.46 15.75
CA ALA A 51 -26.57 12.57 15.50
C ALA A 51 -27.16 11.22 15.07
N THR A 52 -28.42 10.99 15.46
CA THR A 52 -29.27 9.90 14.97
C THR A 52 -30.61 10.48 14.57
N SER A 53 -31.11 10.13 13.39
CA SER A 53 -32.39 10.65 12.89
C SER A 53 -33.24 9.48 12.41
N GLY A 54 -34.12 8.98 13.28
CA GLY A 54 -35.02 7.86 12.97
C GLY A 54 -34.27 6.58 12.62
N ASP A 55 -34.06 6.37 11.33
CA ASP A 55 -33.42 5.26 10.65
C ASP A 55 -31.94 5.49 10.30
N ALA A 56 -31.41 6.70 10.49
CA ALA A 56 -30.03 7.03 10.15
C ALA A 56 -29.13 7.29 11.37
N ALA A 57 -27.86 6.89 11.25
CA ALA A 57 -26.77 7.22 12.16
C ALA A 57 -25.71 8.08 11.45
N LEU A 58 -25.34 9.20 12.09
CA LEU A 58 -24.27 10.08 11.64
C LEU A 58 -23.13 10.04 12.65
N ALA A 59 -21.94 9.68 12.16
CA ALA A 59 -20.75 9.52 12.96
C ALA A 59 -19.56 10.32 12.40
N GLU A 60 -18.68 10.75 13.29
CA GLU A 60 -17.41 11.38 12.93
C GLU A 60 -16.20 10.54 13.36
N PHE A 61 -15.14 10.66 12.57
CA PHE A 61 -13.83 10.08 12.84
C PHE A 61 -12.75 11.11 12.50
N GLU A 62 -11.69 11.14 13.32
CA GLU A 62 -10.47 11.88 12.96
C GLU A 62 -9.69 11.16 11.85
N SER A 63 -9.74 9.82 11.83
CA SER A 63 -9.06 8.98 10.83
C SER A 63 -10.02 8.51 9.73
N PRO A 64 -9.77 8.87 8.45
CA PRO A 64 -10.53 8.36 7.32
C PRO A 64 -10.55 6.83 7.19
N VAL A 65 -9.44 6.17 7.58
CA VAL A 65 -9.32 4.70 7.50
C VAL A 65 -10.19 4.02 8.56
N ASN A 66 -10.31 4.61 9.76
CA ASN A 66 -11.15 4.05 10.82
C ASN A 66 -12.64 4.13 10.46
N ALA A 67 -13.07 5.24 9.86
CA ALA A 67 -14.44 5.37 9.36
C ALA A 67 -14.78 4.26 8.35
N LEU A 68 -13.87 4.02 7.40
CA LEU A 68 -14.04 2.98 6.38
C LEU A 68 -14.18 1.58 7.00
N ARG A 69 -13.38 1.25 8.02
CA ARG A 69 -13.48 -0.05 8.70
C ARG A 69 -14.76 -0.20 9.52
N ALA A 70 -15.19 0.87 10.19
CA ALA A 70 -16.44 0.85 10.93
C ALA A 70 -17.62 0.50 10.00
N ALA A 71 -17.66 1.07 8.78
CA ALA A 71 -18.68 0.74 7.78
C ALA A 71 -18.61 -0.73 7.33
N ILE A 72 -17.41 -1.25 7.05
CA ILE A 72 -17.21 -2.65 6.61
C ILE A 72 -17.63 -3.64 7.70
N GLU A 73 -17.23 -3.40 8.95
CA GLU A 73 -17.58 -4.27 10.08
C GLU A 73 -19.08 -4.23 10.36
N ALA A 74 -19.72 -3.05 10.29
CA ALA A 74 -21.16 -2.93 10.48
C ALA A 74 -21.93 -3.75 9.44
N ARG A 75 -21.54 -3.63 8.16
CA ARG A 75 -22.11 -4.42 7.07
C ARG A 75 -21.99 -5.93 7.36
N TRP A 76 -20.82 -6.42 7.72
CA TRP A 76 -20.64 -7.85 7.96
C TRP A 76 -21.42 -8.35 9.18
N ARG A 77 -21.40 -7.61 10.30
CA ARG A 77 -22.06 -8.05 11.53
C ARG A 77 -23.56 -8.22 11.32
N MET A 78 -24.15 -7.38 10.46
CA MET A 78 -25.55 -7.54 10.04
C MET A 78 -25.80 -8.81 9.23
N ASP A 79 -24.85 -9.34 8.47
CA ASP A 79 -25.02 -10.62 7.76
C ASP A 79 -24.85 -11.85 8.66
N VAL A 80 -24.26 -11.69 9.86
CA VAL A 80 -24.03 -12.79 10.81
C VAL A 80 -25.08 -12.85 11.91
N ASP A 81 -25.62 -11.70 12.36
CA ASP A 81 -26.64 -11.67 13.40
C ASP A 81 -28.02 -12.11 12.89
N SER A 82 -28.71 -12.94 13.68
CA SER A 82 -30.05 -13.44 13.35
C SER A 82 -31.10 -12.33 13.51
N GLY A 83 -31.55 -11.73 12.41
CA GLY A 83 -32.68 -10.78 12.41
C GLY A 83 -32.48 -9.50 11.60
N VAL A 84 -31.27 -9.26 11.11
CA VAL A 84 -30.95 -8.15 10.20
C VAL A 84 -30.12 -8.68 9.02
N SER A 85 -29.92 -7.86 7.99
CA SER A 85 -29.05 -8.17 6.85
C SER A 85 -28.17 -6.96 6.53
N ALA A 86 -26.99 -7.18 5.94
CA ALA A 86 -26.20 -6.09 5.37
C ALA A 86 -27.02 -5.20 4.43
N ARG A 87 -27.98 -5.79 3.68
CA ARG A 87 -28.85 -5.06 2.74
C ARG A 87 -29.87 -4.16 3.42
N ASP A 88 -30.06 -4.29 4.73
CA ASP A 88 -30.93 -3.42 5.50
C ASP A 88 -30.32 -2.03 5.71
N MET A 89 -29.03 -1.87 5.43
CA MET A 89 -28.31 -0.61 5.59
C MET A 89 -27.53 -0.26 4.33
N ARG A 90 -27.26 1.02 4.13
CA ARG A 90 -26.30 1.53 3.15
C ARG A 90 -25.47 2.64 3.78
N PHE A 91 -24.27 2.86 3.25
CA PHE A 91 -23.31 3.78 3.88
C PHE A 91 -22.69 4.75 2.88
N GLY A 92 -22.47 5.99 3.33
CA GLY A 92 -21.79 7.05 2.59
C GLY A 92 -20.72 7.75 3.43
N LEU A 93 -19.51 7.89 2.88
CA LEU A 93 -18.38 8.49 3.59
C LEU A 93 -17.74 9.66 2.83
N HIS A 94 -17.37 10.71 3.57
CA HIS A 94 -16.72 11.91 3.04
C HIS A 94 -15.77 12.57 4.04
N VAL A 95 -14.67 13.16 3.55
CA VAL A 95 -13.77 14.02 4.34
C VAL A 95 -14.07 15.47 4.04
N ALA A 96 -14.34 16.26 5.06
CA ALA A 96 -14.62 17.68 4.90
C ALA A 96 -14.30 18.50 6.15
N ASP A 97 -14.08 19.79 5.94
CA ASP A 97 -14.04 20.76 7.04
C ASP A 97 -15.47 21.05 7.52
N VAL A 98 -15.73 20.79 8.80
CA VAL A 98 -17.05 20.90 9.44
C VAL A 98 -17.03 21.89 10.60
N VAL A 99 -18.20 22.41 10.92
CA VAL A 99 -18.41 23.36 12.02
C VAL A 99 -18.93 22.62 13.23
N ILE A 100 -18.30 22.84 14.37
CA ILE A 100 -18.73 22.29 15.66
C ILE A 100 -19.82 23.19 16.24
N VAL A 101 -20.99 22.63 16.55
CA VAL A 101 -22.13 23.31 17.17
C VAL A 101 -22.60 22.50 18.37
N GLY A 102 -22.06 22.81 19.56
CA GLY A 102 -22.27 21.96 20.75
C GLY A 102 -21.65 20.58 20.53
N ASP A 103 -22.45 19.53 20.70
CA ASP A 103 -22.04 18.15 20.40
C ASP A 103 -22.31 17.72 18.95
N ASP A 104 -22.94 18.58 18.14
CA ASP A 104 -23.35 18.32 16.75
C ASP A 104 -22.31 18.88 15.73
N LEU A 105 -22.35 18.36 14.50
CA LEU A 105 -21.53 18.83 13.38
C LEU A 105 -22.41 19.31 12.23
N ARG A 106 -22.08 20.49 11.71
CA ARG A 106 -22.81 21.10 10.59
C ARG A 106 -21.87 21.57 9.50
N GLY A 107 -22.40 21.62 8.28
CA GLY A 107 -21.68 22.13 7.12
C GLY A 107 -21.96 21.27 5.89
N ASP A 108 -21.46 21.73 4.75
CA ASP A 108 -21.67 21.07 3.47
C ASP A 108 -21.12 19.65 3.47
N GLY A 109 -20.02 19.40 4.19
CA GLY A 109 -19.42 18.07 4.32
C GLY A 109 -20.38 16.97 4.81
N VAL A 110 -21.24 17.30 5.79
CA VAL A 110 -22.24 16.36 6.33
C VAL A 110 -23.32 16.07 5.28
N ASN A 111 -23.77 17.12 4.58
CA ASN A 111 -24.75 16.99 3.50
C ASN A 111 -24.20 16.18 2.31
N ILE A 112 -22.91 16.31 2.01
CA ILE A 112 -22.24 15.53 0.97
C ILE A 112 -22.25 14.05 1.35
N ALA A 113 -21.82 13.71 2.57
CA ALA A 113 -21.79 12.32 3.05
C ALA A 113 -23.18 11.67 2.99
N ALA A 114 -24.22 12.37 3.45
CA ALA A 114 -25.60 11.88 3.41
C ALA A 114 -26.11 11.66 1.97
N ARG A 115 -25.69 12.49 1.01
CA ARG A 115 -26.10 12.31 -0.40
C ARG A 115 -25.37 11.16 -1.09
N ILE A 116 -24.14 10.90 -0.69
CA ILE A 116 -23.39 9.73 -1.15
C ILE A 116 -24.06 8.46 -0.61
N GLU A 117 -24.40 8.45 0.68
CA GLU A 117 -25.16 7.36 1.29
C GLU A 117 -26.48 7.12 0.54
N ALA A 118 -27.28 8.16 0.34
CA ALA A 118 -28.58 8.04 -0.33
C ALA A 118 -28.48 7.53 -1.78
N SER A 119 -27.31 7.68 -2.42
CA SER A 119 -27.04 7.18 -3.76
C SER A 119 -26.49 5.75 -3.82
N ALA A 120 -26.06 5.20 -2.68
CA ALA A 120 -25.57 3.84 -2.57
C ALA A 120 -26.72 2.83 -2.66
N ALA A 121 -26.44 1.67 -3.29
CA ALA A 121 -27.39 0.57 -3.29
C ALA A 121 -27.47 -0.11 -1.91
N PRO A 122 -28.54 -0.86 -1.60
CA PRO A 122 -28.68 -1.58 -0.35
C PRO A 122 -27.50 -2.52 -0.07
N GLY A 123 -26.86 -2.38 1.10
CA GLY A 123 -25.67 -3.13 1.52
C GLY A 123 -24.34 -2.60 0.97
N GLU A 124 -24.35 -1.55 0.16
CA GLU A 124 -23.15 -0.95 -0.39
C GLU A 124 -22.57 0.15 0.52
N ILE A 125 -21.26 0.36 0.36
CA ILE A 125 -20.51 1.45 0.98
C ILE A 125 -19.94 2.29 -0.16
N GLU A 126 -20.42 3.52 -0.31
CA GLU A 126 -19.91 4.49 -1.27
C GLU A 126 -19.08 5.58 -0.58
N VAL A 127 -18.03 6.05 -1.26
CA VAL A 127 -17.10 7.07 -0.75
C VAL A 127 -16.86 8.15 -1.78
N SER A 128 -16.69 9.39 -1.31
CA SER A 128 -16.25 10.51 -2.16
C SER A 128 -14.83 10.33 -2.69
N GLY A 129 -14.51 10.98 -3.81
CA GLY A 129 -13.14 11.07 -4.34
C GLY A 129 -12.16 11.67 -3.34
N ALA A 130 -12.60 12.64 -2.55
CA ALA A 130 -11.78 13.20 -1.47
C ALA A 130 -11.39 12.14 -0.43
N LEU A 131 -12.34 11.33 0.05
CA LEU A 131 -12.02 10.23 0.97
C LEU A 131 -11.16 9.17 0.28
N TYR A 132 -11.50 8.78 -0.96
CA TYR A 132 -10.71 7.84 -1.76
C TYR A 132 -9.24 8.27 -1.84
N ASP A 133 -8.97 9.53 -2.20
CA ASP A 133 -7.61 10.06 -2.33
C ASP A 133 -6.81 9.97 -1.01
N HIS A 134 -7.49 10.03 0.15
CA HIS A 134 -6.85 9.86 1.47
C HIS A 134 -6.62 8.39 1.84
N VAL A 135 -7.51 7.47 1.46
CA VAL A 135 -7.49 6.08 1.96
C VAL A 135 -6.96 5.06 0.97
N HIS A 136 -7.02 5.30 -0.33
CA HIS A 136 -6.78 4.27 -1.35
C HIS A 136 -5.35 3.69 -1.32
N ARG A 137 -4.38 4.46 -0.83
CA ARG A 137 -2.98 4.02 -0.66
C ARG A 137 -2.69 3.38 0.69
N ILE A 138 -3.56 3.55 1.69
CA ILE A 138 -3.29 3.19 3.10
C ILE A 138 -4.37 2.32 3.73
N SER A 139 -5.42 1.98 2.98
CA SER A 139 -6.48 1.05 3.40
C SER A 139 -6.32 -0.31 2.71
N PRO A 140 -6.69 -1.42 3.36
CA PRO A 140 -6.74 -2.73 2.74
C PRO A 140 -8.00 -2.90 1.87
N CYS A 141 -8.43 -1.92 1.09
CA CYS A 141 -9.71 -1.95 0.38
C CYS A 141 -9.58 -1.74 -1.13
N LYS A 142 -10.25 -2.58 -1.92
CA LYS A 142 -10.45 -2.40 -3.36
C LYS A 142 -11.61 -1.43 -3.60
N PHE A 143 -11.47 -0.59 -4.62
CA PHE A 143 -12.46 0.41 -4.98
C PHE A 143 -12.86 0.28 -6.45
N ASP A 144 -14.16 0.31 -6.70
CA ASP A 144 -14.73 0.47 -8.03
C ASP A 144 -15.05 1.94 -8.26
N PHE A 145 -14.62 2.51 -9.39
CA PHE A 145 -15.07 3.84 -9.77
C PHE A 145 -16.51 3.77 -10.29
N VAL A 146 -17.43 4.42 -9.58
CA VAL A 146 -18.86 4.41 -9.91
C VAL A 146 -19.18 5.48 -10.95
N GLY A 147 -18.47 6.61 -10.92
CA GLY A 147 -18.63 7.72 -11.86
C GLY A 147 -18.54 9.08 -11.19
N GLU A 148 -18.64 10.14 -11.99
CA GLU A 148 -18.87 11.49 -11.49
C GLU A 148 -20.37 11.74 -11.31
N ARG A 149 -20.77 12.27 -10.15
CA ARG A 149 -22.17 12.56 -9.83
C ARG A 149 -22.34 14.01 -9.40
N THR A 150 -23.28 14.72 -10.04
CA THR A 150 -23.74 16.03 -9.56
C THR A 150 -24.81 15.80 -8.50
N LEU A 151 -24.47 16.03 -7.24
CA LEU A 151 -25.43 15.88 -6.14
C LEU A 151 -26.23 17.19 -5.96
N LYS A 152 -27.52 17.07 -5.62
CA LYS A 152 -28.47 18.20 -5.55
C LYS A 152 -27.97 19.36 -4.68
N GLY A 153 -27.46 20.45 -5.24
CA GLY A 153 -26.97 21.60 -4.46
C GLY A 153 -25.48 21.52 -4.12
N ILE A 154 -24.72 20.75 -4.89
CA ILE A 154 -23.26 20.87 -5.03
C ILE A 154 -23.01 21.36 -6.46
N SER A 155 -22.20 22.41 -6.61
CA SER A 155 -21.92 23.01 -7.92
C SER A 155 -21.02 22.15 -8.80
N GLU A 156 -20.09 21.40 -8.20
CA GLU A 156 -19.12 20.58 -8.92
C GLU A 156 -19.47 19.08 -8.83
N PRO A 157 -19.34 18.32 -9.94
CA PRO A 157 -19.47 16.87 -9.92
C PRO A 157 -18.44 16.24 -8.97
N LEU A 158 -18.88 15.27 -8.18
CA LEU A 158 -18.01 14.51 -7.29
C LEU A 158 -17.72 13.13 -7.88
N ARG A 159 -16.44 12.73 -7.90
CA ARG A 159 -16.05 11.34 -8.13
C ARG A 159 -16.58 10.48 -6.99
N ILE A 160 -17.28 9.39 -7.32
CA ILE A 160 -17.79 8.40 -6.35
C ILE A 160 -17.13 7.06 -6.60
N TYR A 161 -16.73 6.40 -5.51
CA TYR A 161 -16.14 5.08 -5.51
C TYR A 161 -16.93 4.15 -4.58
N ARG A 162 -17.07 2.88 -4.96
CA ARG A 162 -17.69 1.85 -4.14
C ARG A 162 -16.60 0.96 -3.55
N VAL A 163 -16.74 0.60 -2.27
CA VAL A 163 -15.87 -0.37 -1.60
C VAL A 163 -16.24 -1.78 -2.05
N ALA A 164 -15.42 -2.37 -2.93
CA ALA A 164 -15.72 -3.64 -3.58
C ALA A 164 -15.33 -4.84 -2.71
N ALA A 165 -14.10 -4.84 -2.18
CA ALA A 165 -13.54 -5.96 -1.42
C ALA A 165 -12.38 -5.51 -0.52
N VAL A 166 -11.84 -6.41 0.30
CA VAL A 166 -10.57 -6.22 0.99
C VAL A 166 -9.43 -6.68 0.08
N MET A 167 -8.38 -5.86 -0.03
CA MET A 167 -7.18 -6.14 -0.82
C MET A 167 -6.42 -7.33 -0.25
N ASP A 168 -5.76 -8.09 -1.12
CA ASP A 168 -4.66 -8.98 -0.74
C ASP A 168 -3.38 -8.15 -0.51
N ARG A 169 -2.20 -8.79 -0.55
CA ARG A 169 -0.90 -8.11 -0.41
C ARG A 169 -0.74 -7.01 -1.46
N HIS A 170 -0.56 -5.77 -1.00
CA HIS A 170 -0.30 -4.64 -1.89
C HIS A 170 1.04 -3.96 -1.62
N ALA A 171 1.85 -3.81 -2.67
CA ALA A 171 3.21 -3.28 -2.58
C ALA A 171 3.28 -1.84 -2.03
N CYS A 172 2.23 -1.03 -2.19
CA CYS A 172 2.24 0.39 -1.82
C CYS A 172 1.39 0.73 -0.59
N GLN A 173 0.79 -0.26 0.08
CA GLN A 173 0.12 -0.02 1.37
C GLN A 173 1.14 0.13 2.47
N VAL A 174 1.49 1.36 2.81
CA VAL A 174 2.47 1.65 3.88
C VAL A 174 1.85 1.43 5.26
N ALA A 175 2.64 0.91 6.19
CA ALA A 175 2.32 0.86 7.60
C ALA A 175 3.52 1.42 8.38
N PRO A 176 3.33 2.39 9.30
CA PRO A 176 4.38 2.77 10.22
C PRO A 176 4.80 1.52 10.99
N THR A 177 6.07 1.16 10.91
CA THR A 177 6.62 -0.02 11.61
C THR A 177 6.89 0.26 13.08
N ARG A 178 6.81 1.53 13.47
CA ARG A 178 7.01 2.04 14.83
C ARG A 178 6.21 3.34 15.04
N PRO A 179 5.87 3.70 16.29
CA PRO A 179 5.14 4.93 16.60
C PRO A 179 5.84 6.19 16.06
N GLU A 180 5.09 7.20 15.62
CA GLU A 180 5.66 8.44 15.07
C GLU A 180 6.64 9.13 16.04
N ALA A 181 6.34 9.11 17.34
CA ALA A 181 7.21 9.64 18.39
C ALA A 181 8.59 8.95 18.46
N SER A 182 8.70 7.73 17.94
CA SER A 182 9.93 6.93 17.90
C SER A 182 10.66 6.97 16.56
N LEU A 183 10.17 7.73 15.57
CA LEU A 183 10.79 7.86 14.24
C LEU A 183 12.12 8.64 14.24
N VAL A 184 12.63 9.08 15.38
CA VAL A 184 13.93 9.77 15.44
C VAL A 184 15.04 8.74 15.27
N ASN A 185 15.62 8.70 14.07
CA ASN A 185 16.74 7.83 13.77
C ASN A 185 18.08 8.52 14.02
N PRO A 186 19.09 7.81 14.55
CA PRO A 186 20.45 8.33 14.57
C PRO A 186 20.93 8.58 13.13
N VAL A 187 21.49 9.77 12.90
CA VAL A 187 21.97 10.18 11.57
C VAL A 187 23.17 9.33 11.18
N ARG A 188 23.11 8.72 9.99
CA ARG A 188 24.21 7.93 9.43
C ARG A 188 25.14 8.84 8.60
N PRO A 189 26.48 8.75 8.69
CA PRO A 189 27.36 9.72 8.01
C PRO A 189 27.28 9.73 6.48
N ASN A 190 27.24 8.56 5.85
CA ASN A 190 27.20 8.39 4.39
C ASN A 190 25.78 8.02 3.93
N SER A 191 24.82 8.87 4.26
CA SER A 191 23.41 8.56 4.05
C SER A 191 22.65 9.65 3.32
N ILE A 192 21.71 9.21 2.49
CA ILE A 192 20.89 10.09 1.67
C ILE A 192 19.46 9.58 1.53
N ALA A 193 18.50 10.51 1.42
CA ALA A 193 17.18 10.24 0.88
C ALA A 193 16.96 11.05 -0.40
N VAL A 194 16.24 10.47 -1.36
CA VAL A 194 15.75 11.20 -2.53
C VAL A 194 14.33 11.65 -2.22
N SER A 195 14.09 12.96 -2.17
CA SER A 195 12.74 13.50 -2.04
C SER A 195 12.05 13.52 -3.42
N ARG A 196 10.72 13.45 -3.44
CA ARG A 196 9.95 13.52 -4.68
C ARG A 196 10.29 14.82 -5.43
N PHE A 197 10.65 14.69 -6.71
CA PHE A 197 10.80 15.86 -7.57
C PHE A 197 9.43 16.50 -7.80
N SER A 198 9.37 17.82 -7.62
CA SER A 198 8.13 18.59 -7.81
C SER A 198 7.92 19.00 -9.27
N VAL A 199 6.67 19.28 -9.62
CA VAL A 199 6.26 19.87 -10.89
C VAL A 199 5.46 21.15 -10.60
N ALA A 200 5.22 21.96 -11.63
CA ALA A 200 4.38 23.15 -11.47
C ALA A 200 2.94 22.78 -11.07
N SER A 201 2.28 23.64 -10.30
CA SER A 201 0.85 23.50 -10.00
C SER A 201 0.03 23.49 -11.29
N GLY A 202 -0.90 22.55 -11.41
CA GLY A 202 -1.70 22.35 -12.63
C GLY A 202 -0.94 21.68 -13.79
N ALA A 203 0.25 21.10 -13.54
CA ALA A 203 0.94 20.29 -14.52
C ALA A 203 0.07 19.12 -15.00
N ASP A 204 0.24 18.75 -16.27
CA ASP A 204 -0.38 17.57 -16.84
C ASP A 204 0.14 16.28 -16.20
N GLN A 205 -0.59 15.19 -16.48
CA GLN A 205 -0.27 13.88 -15.93
C GLN A 205 1.09 13.35 -16.40
N ASP A 206 1.52 13.71 -17.60
CA ASP A 206 2.79 13.27 -18.17
C ASP A 206 3.99 13.83 -17.39
N GLN A 207 3.93 15.10 -16.97
CA GLN A 207 4.95 15.69 -16.12
C GLN A 207 4.97 15.06 -14.72
N LEU A 208 3.81 14.73 -14.16
CA LEU A 208 3.73 14.02 -12.87
C LEU A 208 4.41 12.66 -12.94
N PHE A 209 4.13 11.88 -13.99
CA PHE A 209 4.75 10.58 -14.22
C PHE A 209 6.26 10.68 -14.42
N LEU A 210 6.70 11.70 -15.16
CA LEU A 210 8.12 11.94 -15.40
C LEU A 210 8.87 12.28 -14.11
N ALA A 211 8.34 13.20 -13.30
CA ALA A 211 8.97 13.56 -12.02
C ALA A 211 9.03 12.37 -11.07
N GLU A 212 7.98 11.54 -11.07
CA GLU A 212 7.94 10.33 -10.26
C GLU A 212 8.92 9.25 -10.74
N GLY A 213 9.09 9.11 -12.06
CA GLY A 213 10.07 8.23 -12.71
C GLY A 213 11.51 8.61 -12.44
N ILE A 214 11.85 9.90 -12.56
CA ILE A 214 13.19 10.43 -12.23
C ILE A 214 13.50 10.21 -10.75
N THR A 215 12.52 10.43 -9.87
CA THR A 215 12.68 10.13 -8.43
C THR A 215 12.99 8.64 -8.22
N ASP A 216 12.30 7.74 -8.93
CA ASP A 216 12.52 6.30 -8.87
C ASP A 216 13.90 5.89 -9.36
N ASP A 217 14.27 6.31 -10.55
CA ASP A 217 15.54 5.94 -11.16
C ASP A 217 16.71 6.48 -10.32
N LEU A 218 16.63 7.70 -9.79
CA LEU A 218 17.68 8.25 -8.93
C LEU A 218 17.79 7.48 -7.60
N THR A 219 16.65 7.14 -6.98
CA THR A 219 16.63 6.33 -5.76
C THR A 219 17.24 4.96 -6.01
N LEU A 220 16.91 4.34 -7.15
CA LEU A 220 17.41 3.04 -7.54
C LEU A 220 18.92 3.09 -7.79
N GLU A 221 19.41 3.98 -8.65
CA GLU A 221 20.83 4.10 -8.98
C GLU A 221 21.69 4.36 -7.74
N LEU A 222 21.31 5.33 -6.90
CA LEU A 222 22.01 5.60 -5.64
C LEU A 222 21.93 4.38 -4.71
N GLY A 223 20.78 3.71 -4.65
CA GLY A 223 20.55 2.55 -3.80
C GLY A 223 21.39 1.31 -4.15
N ARG A 224 21.91 1.25 -5.39
CA ARG A 224 22.87 0.22 -5.84
C ARG A 224 24.29 0.46 -5.34
N LEU A 225 24.62 1.68 -4.91
CA LEU A 225 25.93 2.01 -4.36
C LEU A 225 26.04 1.46 -2.92
N LYS A 226 26.98 0.55 -2.71
CA LYS A 226 27.31 -0.08 -1.42
C LYS A 226 28.00 0.90 -0.47
N SER A 227 28.68 1.91 -1.01
CA SER A 227 29.31 2.98 -0.24
C SER A 227 28.29 3.95 0.39
N LEU A 228 27.04 3.92 -0.08
CA LEU A 228 25.94 4.74 0.43
C LEU A 228 24.94 3.91 1.23
N TYR A 229 24.43 4.54 2.28
CA TYR A 229 23.13 4.20 2.82
C TYR A 229 22.08 5.07 2.10
N VAL A 230 21.06 4.46 1.52
CA VAL A 230 19.99 5.20 0.82
C VAL A 230 18.65 4.83 1.44
N SER A 231 17.91 5.82 1.93
CA SER A 231 16.55 5.57 2.42
C SER A 231 15.66 5.10 1.27
N SER A 232 14.73 4.17 1.56
CA SER A 232 13.89 3.62 0.51
C SER A 232 12.89 4.64 -0.04
N ARG A 233 12.44 4.38 -1.28
CA ARG A 233 11.48 5.21 -2.02
C ARG A 233 10.16 5.40 -1.28
N SER A 234 9.62 4.32 -0.69
CA SER A 234 8.35 4.37 0.04
C SER A 234 8.42 5.31 1.24
N ALA A 235 9.54 5.30 1.97
CA ALA A 235 9.78 6.22 3.08
C ALA A 235 9.69 7.70 2.67
N SER A 236 10.41 8.08 1.60
CA SER A 236 10.37 9.46 1.07
C SER A 236 8.99 9.85 0.54
N THR A 237 8.22 8.88 0.03
CA THR A 237 6.86 9.13 -0.49
C THR A 237 5.92 9.57 0.63
N VAL A 238 6.03 8.97 1.82
CA VAL A 238 5.24 9.38 3.00
C VAL A 238 5.59 10.80 3.45
N LEU A 239 6.84 11.22 3.25
CA LEU A 239 7.35 12.52 3.68
C LEU A 239 7.40 13.56 2.55
N THR A 240 6.57 13.42 1.51
CA THR A 240 6.62 14.26 0.30
C THR A 240 6.49 15.76 0.59
N THR A 241 5.77 16.15 1.66
CA THR A 241 5.55 17.56 2.06
C THR A 241 6.53 18.05 3.13
N ALA A 242 7.37 17.17 3.67
CA ALA A 242 8.30 17.51 4.74
C ALA A 242 9.52 18.26 4.19
N ASP A 243 10.10 19.13 5.00
CA ASP A 243 11.36 19.79 4.65
C ASP A 243 12.56 18.83 4.82
N PRO A 244 13.74 19.16 4.26
CA PRO A 244 14.92 18.30 4.38
C PRO A 244 15.34 17.96 5.81
N VAL A 245 15.11 18.85 6.78
CA VAL A 245 15.47 18.65 8.19
C VAL A 245 14.55 17.61 8.82
N GLU A 246 13.24 17.73 8.59
CA GLU A 246 12.27 16.75 9.05
C GLU A 246 12.51 15.38 8.39
N ILE A 247 12.79 15.34 7.09
CA ILE A 247 13.14 14.10 6.38
C ILE A 247 14.39 13.46 7.01
N GLY A 248 15.45 14.24 7.22
CA GLY A 248 16.68 13.73 7.84
C GLY A 248 16.47 13.20 9.26
N ARG A 249 15.68 13.89 10.08
CA ARG A 249 15.33 13.46 11.43
C ARG A 249 14.52 12.16 11.44
N LYS A 250 13.50 12.05 10.59
CA LYS A 250 12.60 10.88 10.52
C LYS A 250 13.27 9.65 9.87
N LEU A 251 14.16 9.86 8.91
CA LEU A 251 14.81 8.76 8.17
C LEU A 251 16.23 8.46 8.68
N GLY A 252 16.85 9.34 9.45
CA GLY A 252 18.22 9.18 9.95
C GLY A 252 19.25 9.38 8.84
N VAL A 253 18.93 10.24 7.88
CA VAL A 253 19.83 10.54 6.75
C VAL A 253 20.49 11.90 6.92
N ARG A 254 21.75 12.01 6.52
CA ARG A 254 22.56 13.24 6.60
C ARG A 254 22.26 14.21 5.46
N TYR A 255 21.85 13.67 4.32
CA TYR A 255 21.56 14.47 3.14
C TYR A 255 20.19 14.13 2.55
N VAL A 256 19.58 15.12 1.93
CA VAL A 256 18.40 14.96 1.07
C VAL A 256 18.72 15.55 -0.28
N VAL A 257 18.49 14.79 -1.34
CA VAL A 257 18.51 15.29 -2.71
C VAL A 257 17.09 15.42 -3.23
N GLY A 258 16.77 16.57 -3.80
CA GLY A 258 15.44 16.90 -4.27
C GLY A 258 15.46 18.00 -5.31
N GLY A 259 14.29 18.35 -5.83
CA GLY A 259 14.20 19.41 -6.81
C GLY A 259 12.89 19.48 -7.56
N SER A 260 12.96 19.98 -8.79
CA SER A 260 11.79 20.11 -9.66
C SER A 260 12.12 19.69 -11.09
N VAL A 261 11.18 19.04 -11.75
CA VAL A 261 11.28 18.66 -13.16
C VAL A 261 10.24 19.42 -13.96
N ARG A 262 10.62 19.86 -15.16
CA ARG A 262 9.71 20.40 -16.16
C ARG A 262 10.13 19.96 -17.55
N LYS A 263 9.24 19.31 -18.28
CA LYS A 263 9.43 19.03 -19.72
C LYS A 263 8.77 20.14 -20.53
N THR A 264 9.43 20.64 -21.57
CA THR A 264 8.88 21.66 -22.47
C THR A 264 9.40 21.42 -23.87
N GLY A 265 8.50 21.04 -24.79
CA GLY A 265 8.90 20.54 -26.10
C GLY A 265 9.76 19.29 -25.98
N THR A 266 10.93 19.31 -26.61
CA THR A 266 11.92 18.22 -26.55
C THR A 266 12.84 18.29 -25.35
N ASP A 267 12.86 19.43 -24.64
CA ASP A 267 13.81 19.67 -23.55
C ASP A 267 13.23 19.31 -22.19
N ILE A 268 14.09 18.82 -21.32
CA ILE A 268 13.84 18.67 -19.90
C ILE A 268 14.69 19.68 -19.12
N ARG A 269 14.04 20.34 -18.17
CA ARG A 269 14.67 21.19 -17.17
C ARG A 269 14.56 20.50 -15.82
N ILE A 270 15.71 20.26 -15.19
CA ILE A 270 15.82 19.72 -13.84
C ILE A 270 16.52 20.76 -12.98
N ASN A 271 15.83 21.23 -11.95
CA ASN A 271 16.48 21.91 -10.84
C ASN A 271 16.72 20.85 -9.77
N ILE A 272 17.92 20.79 -9.22
CA ILE A 272 18.31 19.82 -8.21
C ILE A 272 19.08 20.51 -7.09
N ALA A 273 18.88 20.06 -5.86
CA ALA A 273 19.55 20.55 -4.68
C ALA A 273 19.92 19.37 -3.77
N LEU A 274 21.15 19.38 -3.27
CA LEU A 274 21.59 18.51 -2.18
C LEU A 274 21.67 19.34 -0.90
N THR A 275 20.91 18.94 0.10
CA THR A 275 20.76 19.67 1.37
C THR A 275 21.22 18.78 2.52
N GLU A 276 22.00 19.34 3.44
CA GLU A 276 22.38 18.73 4.71
C GLU A 276 21.22 18.87 5.72
N THR A 277 20.96 17.84 6.52
CA THR A 277 19.71 17.72 7.27
C THR A 277 19.77 18.14 8.73
N ALA A 278 20.94 18.37 9.32
CA ALA A 278 21.04 18.84 10.70
C ALA A 278 20.51 20.27 10.83
N GLU A 279 20.88 21.15 9.90
CA GLU A 279 20.50 22.57 9.93
C GLU A 279 19.79 23.03 8.65
N GLY A 280 19.65 22.15 7.64
CA GLY A 280 19.00 22.48 6.38
C GLY A 280 19.93 23.23 5.41
N HIS A 281 21.24 23.09 5.57
CA HIS A 281 22.21 23.81 4.74
C HIS A 281 22.26 23.26 3.31
N LEU A 282 22.09 24.15 2.33
CA LEU A 282 22.29 23.81 0.92
C LEU A 282 23.78 23.54 0.65
N ILE A 283 24.13 22.32 0.29
CA ILE A 283 25.50 21.93 -0.05
C ILE A 283 25.84 22.37 -1.48
N TRP A 284 24.93 22.08 -2.40
CA TRP A 284 24.98 22.60 -3.77
C TRP A 284 23.60 22.53 -4.42
N SER A 285 23.41 23.36 -5.43
CA SER A 285 22.27 23.31 -6.34
C SER A 285 22.74 23.36 -7.78
N ASP A 286 21.98 22.76 -8.67
CA ASP A 286 22.23 22.80 -10.11
C ASP A 286 20.95 23.02 -10.91
N ARG A 287 21.11 23.57 -12.11
CA ARG A 287 20.04 23.76 -13.08
C ARG A 287 20.48 23.20 -14.42
N ILE A 288 19.91 22.07 -14.77
CA ILE A 288 20.24 21.32 -15.97
C ILE A 288 19.12 21.50 -16.98
N VAL A 289 19.48 21.91 -18.20
CA VAL A 289 18.57 21.95 -19.36
C VAL A 289 19.22 21.13 -20.46
N ARG A 290 18.56 20.05 -20.87
CA ARG A 290 19.03 19.13 -21.91
C ARG A 290 17.85 18.61 -22.73
N PRO A 291 18.09 18.13 -23.95
CA PRO A 291 17.10 17.34 -24.65
C PRO A 291 16.74 16.09 -23.83
N PHE A 292 15.49 15.65 -23.92
CA PHE A 292 14.96 14.56 -23.09
C PHE A 292 15.61 13.20 -23.35
N ASP A 293 16.12 12.96 -24.56
CA ASP A 293 16.88 11.75 -24.90
C ASP A 293 18.22 11.63 -24.16
N HIS A 294 18.74 12.73 -23.62
CA HIS A 294 19.91 12.76 -22.74
C HIS A 294 19.59 12.60 -21.25
N ILE A 295 18.35 12.26 -20.88
CA ILE A 295 17.94 12.17 -19.46
C ILE A 295 18.83 11.22 -18.65
N PHE A 296 19.24 10.08 -19.20
CA PHE A 296 20.10 9.14 -18.48
C PHE A 296 21.52 9.65 -18.27
N ASP A 297 22.04 10.50 -19.17
CA ASP A 297 23.33 11.16 -18.95
C ASP A 297 23.24 12.18 -17.81
N VAL A 298 22.11 12.87 -17.70
CA VAL A 298 21.81 13.77 -16.57
C VAL A 298 21.70 12.98 -15.26
N MET A 299 21.06 11.82 -15.28
CA MET A 299 20.96 10.94 -14.09
C MET A 299 22.33 10.46 -13.64
N ASP A 300 23.16 9.98 -14.56
CA ASP A 300 24.55 9.59 -14.28
C ASP A 300 25.36 10.73 -13.65
N GLU A 301 25.26 11.94 -14.20
CA GLU A 301 25.96 13.12 -13.68
C GLU A 301 25.51 13.44 -12.26
N ILE A 302 24.20 13.41 -12.00
CA ILE A 302 23.62 13.63 -10.68
C ILE A 302 24.08 12.54 -9.71
N THR A 303 23.96 11.26 -10.07
CA THR A 303 24.35 10.11 -9.25
C THR A 303 25.83 10.21 -8.87
N ALA A 304 26.72 10.48 -9.82
CA ALA A 304 28.15 10.63 -9.56
C ALA A 304 28.45 11.83 -8.65
N LYS A 305 27.83 12.99 -8.88
CA LYS A 305 28.02 14.21 -8.09
C LYS A 305 27.52 14.03 -6.65
N VAL A 306 26.36 13.42 -6.47
CA VAL A 306 25.81 13.06 -5.16
C VAL A 306 26.74 12.10 -4.44
N ALA A 307 27.14 11.00 -5.08
CA ALA A 307 27.95 9.98 -4.44
C ALA A 307 29.35 10.53 -4.04
N ALA A 308 29.95 11.37 -4.88
CA ALA A 308 31.20 12.08 -4.55
C ALA A 308 31.04 13.03 -3.35
N THR A 309 29.90 13.72 -3.24
CA THR A 309 29.65 14.65 -2.11
C THR A 309 29.36 13.92 -0.81
N VAL A 310 28.58 12.83 -0.86
CA VAL A 310 28.11 12.12 0.33
C VAL A 310 29.16 11.16 0.89
N SER A 311 29.79 10.35 0.04
CA SER A 311 30.78 9.34 0.46
C SER A 311 32.22 9.87 0.43
N GLY A 312 32.48 10.99 -0.24
CA GLY A 312 33.82 11.56 -0.45
C GLY A 312 34.69 10.79 -1.47
N ARG A 313 34.63 9.46 -1.48
CA ARG A 313 35.28 8.58 -2.47
C ARG A 313 34.30 7.50 -2.91
N VAL A 314 34.13 7.37 -4.21
CA VAL A 314 33.32 6.33 -4.85
C VAL A 314 34.14 5.76 -5.98
N GLU A 315 34.28 4.44 -6.04
CA GLU A 315 35.06 3.81 -7.10
C GLU A 315 34.31 3.90 -8.43
N GLN A 316 35.02 4.18 -9.52
CA GLN A 316 34.41 4.20 -10.86
C GLN A 316 33.81 2.85 -11.24
N SER A 317 34.38 1.75 -10.75
CA SER A 317 33.85 0.38 -10.86
C SER A 317 32.46 0.25 -10.23
N GLU A 318 32.24 0.88 -9.07
CA GLU A 318 30.97 0.88 -8.37
C GLU A 318 29.90 1.66 -9.14
N LEU A 319 30.24 2.87 -9.63
CA LEU A 319 29.35 3.66 -10.47
C LEU A 319 29.00 2.93 -11.77
N ALA A 320 29.97 2.30 -12.42
CA ALA A 320 29.74 1.53 -13.63
C ALA A 320 28.83 0.31 -13.37
N ALA A 321 29.04 -0.40 -12.26
CA ALA A 321 28.21 -1.54 -11.84
C ALA A 321 26.80 -1.13 -11.39
N ALA A 322 26.57 0.15 -11.07
CA ALA A 322 25.27 0.70 -10.69
C ALA A 322 24.42 1.18 -11.87
N ARG A 323 24.95 1.19 -13.10
CA ARG A 323 24.19 1.55 -14.32
C ARG A 323 23.27 0.42 -14.76
N LEU A 324 22.05 0.75 -15.15
CA LEU A 324 21.11 -0.19 -15.79
C LEU A 324 21.21 -0.09 -17.31
N LYS A 325 20.75 -1.12 -18.01
CA LYS A 325 20.57 -1.06 -19.47
C LYS A 325 19.55 0.03 -19.79
N ARG A 326 19.99 1.00 -20.60
CA ARG A 326 19.17 2.11 -21.08
C ARG A 326 18.33 1.68 -22.29
N PRO A 327 17.13 2.25 -22.47
CA PRO A 327 16.38 2.09 -23.71
C PRO A 327 17.09 2.81 -24.86
N GLU A 328 17.05 2.22 -26.05
CA GLU A 328 17.47 2.83 -27.31
C GLU A 328 16.36 3.74 -27.87
N ASN A 329 15.11 3.53 -27.45
CA ASN A 329 13.96 4.33 -27.86
C ASN A 329 13.26 4.97 -26.65
N MET A 330 13.29 6.31 -26.57
CA MET A 330 12.70 7.06 -25.45
C MET A 330 11.18 6.92 -25.34
N SER A 331 10.48 6.59 -26.42
CA SER A 331 9.04 6.28 -26.33
C SER A 331 8.78 5.02 -25.48
N ALA A 332 9.71 4.07 -25.48
CA ALA A 332 9.65 2.90 -24.60
C ALA A 332 9.78 3.32 -23.13
N TYR A 333 10.70 4.24 -22.82
CA TYR A 333 10.86 4.79 -21.47
C TYR A 333 9.60 5.51 -21.00
N GLU A 334 9.02 6.38 -21.83
CA GLU A 334 7.80 7.11 -21.48
C GLU A 334 6.59 6.18 -21.26
N CYS A 335 6.46 5.10 -22.05
CA CYS A 335 5.44 4.08 -21.82
C CYS A 335 5.70 3.32 -20.52
N TYR A 336 6.97 2.98 -20.22
CA TYR A 336 7.36 2.32 -18.98
C TYR A 336 6.98 3.15 -17.74
N LEU A 337 7.24 4.46 -17.73
CA LEU A 337 6.88 5.34 -16.61
C LEU A 337 5.36 5.40 -16.37
N ARG A 338 4.55 5.44 -17.43
CA ARG A 338 3.08 5.36 -17.33
C ARG A 338 2.61 4.01 -16.80
N GLY A 339 3.27 2.92 -17.24
CA GLY A 339 3.02 1.59 -16.73
C GLY A 339 3.32 1.49 -15.23
N LEU A 340 4.42 2.07 -14.75
CA LEU A 340 4.78 2.10 -13.33
C LEU A 340 3.77 2.85 -12.48
N ASP A 341 3.21 3.96 -12.97
CA ASP A 341 2.20 4.70 -12.21
C ASP A 341 0.95 3.86 -11.93
N HIS A 342 0.43 3.20 -12.96
CA HIS A 342 -0.66 2.26 -12.79
C HIS A 342 -0.24 1.03 -11.99
N HIS A 343 1.01 0.55 -12.13
CA HIS A 343 1.52 -0.57 -11.35
C HIS A 343 1.42 -0.30 -9.83
N ARG A 344 1.65 0.93 -9.38
CA ARG A 344 1.53 1.31 -7.96
C ARG A 344 0.10 1.22 -7.41
N LEU A 345 -0.89 1.06 -8.29
CA LEU A 345 -2.32 1.03 -7.96
C LEU A 345 -2.98 -0.32 -8.29
N VAL A 346 -2.21 -1.35 -8.65
CA VAL A 346 -2.71 -2.68 -9.08
C VAL A 346 -3.59 -3.39 -8.07
N GLY A 347 -3.37 -3.16 -6.77
CA GLY A 347 -4.25 -3.75 -5.76
C GLY A 347 -5.48 -2.91 -5.46
N VAL A 348 -5.51 -1.63 -5.86
CA VAL A 348 -6.63 -0.71 -5.59
C VAL A 348 -7.80 -1.02 -6.53
N SER A 349 -7.50 -1.31 -7.80
CA SER A 349 -8.48 -1.69 -8.81
C SER A 349 -7.83 -2.56 -9.89
N ASP A 350 -8.56 -3.56 -10.38
CA ASP A 350 -8.10 -4.43 -11.46
C ASP A 350 -7.93 -3.68 -12.80
N ASP A 351 -8.60 -2.52 -12.98
CA ASP A 351 -8.40 -1.63 -14.13
C ASP A 351 -6.95 -1.11 -14.21
N HIS A 352 -6.32 -0.84 -13.07
CA HIS A 352 -4.92 -0.42 -13.03
C HIS A 352 -3.97 -1.53 -13.48
N ILE A 353 -4.31 -2.81 -13.25
CA ILE A 353 -3.51 -3.93 -13.76
C ILE A 353 -3.51 -3.92 -15.29
N HIS A 354 -4.69 -3.84 -15.91
CA HIS A 354 -4.80 -3.83 -17.36
C HIS A 354 -4.13 -2.60 -17.99
N LYS A 355 -4.29 -1.41 -17.39
CA LYS A 355 -3.60 -0.19 -17.84
C LYS A 355 -2.09 -0.33 -17.73
N ALA A 356 -1.57 -0.82 -16.60
CA ALA A 356 -0.13 -1.06 -16.42
C ALA A 356 0.41 -2.02 -17.48
N MET A 357 -0.26 -3.16 -17.68
CA MET A 357 0.12 -4.15 -18.70
C MET A 357 0.13 -3.56 -20.11
N GLY A 358 -0.93 -2.84 -20.50
CA GLY A 358 -1.00 -2.22 -21.83
C GLY A 358 0.12 -1.20 -22.08
N TRP A 359 0.50 -0.42 -21.07
CA TRP A 359 1.63 0.49 -21.18
C TRP A 359 2.98 -0.23 -21.26
N PHE A 360 3.17 -1.29 -20.48
CA PHE A 360 4.38 -2.11 -20.60
C PHE A 360 4.45 -2.83 -21.95
N GLU A 361 3.34 -3.28 -22.53
CA GLU A 361 3.29 -3.87 -23.88
C GLU A 361 3.71 -2.89 -24.97
N ARG A 362 3.25 -1.64 -24.86
CA ARG A 362 3.70 -0.55 -25.74
C ARG A 362 5.20 -0.27 -25.58
N SER A 363 5.69 -0.32 -24.34
CA SER A 363 7.11 -0.15 -24.05
C SER A 363 7.96 -1.27 -24.66
N MET A 364 7.59 -2.54 -24.45
CA MET A 364 8.25 -3.72 -25.04
C MET A 364 8.24 -3.70 -26.57
N SER A 365 7.15 -3.22 -27.18
CA SER A 365 7.04 -3.11 -28.65
C SER A 365 7.91 -1.98 -29.21
N ALA A 366 8.04 -0.87 -28.47
CA ALA A 366 8.85 0.27 -28.89
C ALA A 366 10.35 -0.01 -28.76
N ASP A 367 10.76 -0.85 -27.80
CA ASP A 367 12.14 -1.27 -27.60
C ASP A 367 12.23 -2.68 -26.97
N PRO A 368 12.42 -3.73 -27.79
CA PRO A 368 12.62 -5.10 -27.29
C PRO A 368 13.92 -5.31 -26.51
N GLY A 369 14.88 -4.38 -26.63
CA GLY A 369 16.16 -4.36 -25.91
C GLY A 369 16.11 -3.61 -24.59
N PHE A 370 14.94 -3.11 -24.18
CA PHE A 370 14.70 -2.55 -22.86
C PHE A 370 14.05 -3.61 -21.95
N GLY A 371 14.82 -4.19 -21.02
CA GLY A 371 14.40 -5.35 -20.22
C GLY A 371 13.35 -5.07 -19.13
N ARG A 372 13.44 -3.92 -18.46
CA ARG A 372 12.60 -3.56 -17.29
C ARG A 372 11.07 -3.70 -17.52
N PRO A 373 10.50 -3.27 -18.67
CA PRO A 373 9.08 -3.46 -18.96
C PRO A 373 8.63 -4.92 -18.97
N PHE A 374 9.48 -5.85 -19.43
CA PHE A 374 9.14 -7.28 -19.46
C PHE A 374 8.94 -7.83 -18.05
N ALA A 375 9.82 -7.48 -17.13
CA ALA A 375 9.72 -7.89 -15.73
C ALA A 375 8.51 -7.23 -15.04
N MET A 376 8.33 -5.91 -15.19
CA MET A 376 7.21 -5.19 -14.55
C MET A 376 5.83 -5.58 -15.10
N HIS A 377 5.75 -5.96 -16.38
CA HIS A 377 4.54 -6.54 -16.96
C HIS A 377 4.14 -7.82 -16.24
N VAL A 378 5.08 -8.75 -16.02
CA VAL A 378 4.84 -9.99 -15.27
C VAL A 378 4.44 -9.71 -13.82
N CYS A 379 5.10 -8.76 -13.16
CA CYS A 379 4.74 -8.37 -11.80
C CYS A 379 3.28 -7.89 -11.71
N SER A 380 2.84 -7.07 -12.67
CA SER A 380 1.47 -6.56 -12.75
C SER A 380 0.46 -7.68 -13.04
N TRP A 381 0.79 -8.55 -13.99
CA TRP A 381 -0.06 -9.65 -14.43
C TRP A 381 -0.26 -10.73 -13.36
N SER A 382 0.69 -10.87 -12.43
CA SER A 382 0.70 -11.95 -11.41
C SER A 382 -0.50 -12.02 -10.46
N ASN A 383 -1.36 -11.00 -10.47
CA ASN A 383 -2.58 -10.93 -9.68
C ASN A 383 -3.86 -11.25 -10.48
N LEU A 384 -3.77 -11.53 -11.78
CA LEU A 384 -4.93 -11.85 -12.62
C LEU A 384 -5.21 -13.36 -12.67
N PRO A 385 -6.49 -13.77 -12.81
CA PRO A 385 -6.86 -15.20 -12.91
C PRO A 385 -6.24 -15.93 -14.09
N ASN A 386 -5.90 -15.22 -15.17
CA ASN A 386 -5.30 -15.78 -16.38
C ASN A 386 -3.77 -15.84 -16.32
N PHE A 387 -3.16 -15.65 -15.14
CA PHE A 387 -1.71 -15.69 -14.98
C PHE A 387 -1.14 -17.06 -15.33
N ASP A 388 -0.24 -17.10 -16.31
CA ASP A 388 0.42 -18.31 -16.81
C ASP A 388 1.90 -18.29 -16.42
N MET A 389 2.25 -19.19 -15.50
CA MET A 389 3.55 -19.22 -14.84
C MET A 389 4.71 -19.56 -15.80
N PRO A 390 4.62 -20.61 -16.65
CA PRO A 390 5.61 -20.83 -17.71
C PRO A 390 5.85 -19.62 -18.63
N ARG A 391 4.79 -18.93 -19.06
CA ARG A 391 4.93 -17.73 -19.90
C ARG A 391 5.61 -16.59 -19.15
N ALA A 392 5.20 -16.36 -17.90
CA ALA A 392 5.81 -15.37 -17.03
C ALA A 392 7.31 -15.63 -16.83
N GLU A 393 7.70 -16.89 -16.58
CA GLU A 393 9.10 -17.27 -16.43
C GLU A 393 9.91 -16.95 -17.69
N LYS A 394 9.42 -17.36 -18.87
CA LYS A 394 10.11 -17.07 -20.15
C LYS A 394 10.28 -15.57 -20.40
N GLN A 395 9.28 -14.78 -20.04
CA GLN A 395 9.32 -13.33 -20.21
C GLN A 395 10.34 -12.65 -19.28
N VAL A 396 10.43 -13.09 -18.02
CA VAL A 396 11.45 -12.57 -17.09
C VAL A 396 12.85 -13.08 -17.46
N ALA A 397 12.96 -14.29 -18.00
CA ALA A 397 14.24 -14.79 -18.53
C ALA A 397 14.75 -13.90 -19.67
N HIS A 398 13.88 -13.50 -20.61
CA HIS A 398 14.24 -12.51 -21.65
C HIS A 398 14.70 -11.18 -21.05
N ALA A 399 14.02 -10.68 -20.00
CA ALA A 399 14.44 -9.46 -19.31
C ALA A 399 15.87 -9.57 -18.77
N LEU A 400 16.23 -10.73 -18.19
CA LEU A 400 17.56 -11.02 -17.66
C LEU A 400 18.61 -11.27 -18.74
N ASP A 401 18.23 -11.81 -19.89
CA ASP A 401 19.12 -11.94 -21.06
C ASP A 401 19.48 -10.57 -21.63
N VAL A 402 18.53 -9.63 -21.61
CA VAL A 402 18.72 -8.24 -22.04
C VAL A 402 19.52 -7.41 -21.02
N ASP A 403 19.19 -7.52 -19.74
CA ASP A 403 19.89 -6.85 -18.64
C ASP A 403 20.06 -7.80 -17.43
N PRO A 404 21.19 -8.50 -17.33
CA PRO A 404 21.47 -9.39 -16.18
C PRO A 404 21.78 -8.63 -14.89
N THR A 405 21.79 -7.30 -14.92
CA THR A 405 22.05 -6.44 -13.76
C THR A 405 20.78 -5.79 -13.20
N ASP A 406 19.60 -6.09 -13.76
CA ASP A 406 18.33 -5.59 -13.25
C ASP A 406 17.93 -6.31 -11.93
N PRO A 407 17.98 -5.62 -10.78
CA PRO A 407 17.61 -6.23 -9.50
C PRO A 407 16.14 -6.64 -9.44
N GLU A 408 15.26 -5.94 -10.16
CA GLU A 408 13.82 -6.18 -10.15
C GLU A 408 13.47 -7.44 -10.97
N ALA A 409 14.13 -7.65 -12.11
CA ALA A 409 14.02 -8.89 -12.88
C ALA A 409 14.49 -10.10 -12.05
N HIS A 410 15.62 -9.98 -11.33
CA HIS A 410 16.08 -11.01 -10.39
C HIS A 410 15.07 -11.25 -9.25
N ARG A 411 14.54 -10.19 -8.63
CA ARG A 411 13.53 -10.31 -7.56
C ARG A 411 12.27 -11.03 -8.04
N ILE A 412 11.81 -10.74 -9.26
CA ILE A 412 10.62 -11.36 -9.84
C ILE A 412 10.90 -12.81 -10.21
N MET A 413 12.02 -13.12 -10.85
CA MET A 413 12.40 -14.52 -11.16
C MET A 413 12.52 -15.36 -9.88
N GLY A 414 13.13 -14.81 -8.83
CA GLY A 414 13.20 -15.45 -7.52
C GLY A 414 11.81 -15.78 -6.96
N ALA A 415 10.86 -14.85 -7.06
CA ALA A 415 9.49 -15.07 -6.64
C ALA A 415 8.75 -16.13 -7.48
N ILE A 416 8.98 -16.17 -8.80
CA ILE A 416 8.42 -17.20 -9.69
C ILE A 416 8.91 -18.58 -9.26
N LYS A 417 10.23 -18.74 -9.10
CA LYS A 417 10.85 -20.01 -8.71
C LYS A 417 10.42 -20.49 -7.33
N MET A 418 10.24 -19.57 -6.38
CA MET A 418 9.68 -19.90 -5.07
C MET A 418 8.26 -20.42 -5.18
N LYS A 419 7.40 -19.76 -5.98
CA LYS A 419 6.01 -20.19 -6.20
C LYS A 419 5.92 -21.55 -6.90
N SER A 420 6.86 -21.89 -7.78
CA SER A 420 6.92 -23.20 -8.44
C SER A 420 7.59 -24.29 -7.58
N GLY A 421 8.05 -23.97 -6.37
CA GLY A 421 8.73 -24.90 -5.46
C GLY A 421 10.22 -25.11 -5.74
N ASP A 422 10.81 -24.37 -6.69
CA ASP A 422 12.25 -24.40 -6.97
C ASP A 422 12.99 -23.40 -6.07
N PHE A 423 13.14 -23.76 -4.80
CA PHE A 423 13.81 -22.92 -3.80
C PHE A 423 15.31 -22.74 -4.08
N ALA A 424 15.94 -23.69 -4.78
CA ALA A 424 17.36 -23.61 -5.13
C ALA A 424 17.61 -22.46 -6.13
N THR A 425 16.87 -22.44 -7.24
CA THR A 425 16.99 -21.34 -8.22
C THR A 425 16.46 -20.03 -7.65
N SER A 426 15.42 -20.09 -6.80
CA SER A 426 14.92 -18.91 -6.08
C SER A 426 16.00 -18.26 -5.21
N ARG A 427 16.81 -19.05 -4.50
CA ARG A 427 17.94 -18.58 -3.68
C ARG A 427 18.94 -17.79 -4.50
N TYR A 428 19.31 -18.30 -5.69
CA TYR A 428 20.25 -17.63 -6.59
C TYR A 428 19.76 -16.24 -7.00
N HIS A 429 18.52 -16.14 -7.51
CA HIS A 429 18.00 -14.87 -7.99
C HIS A 429 17.73 -13.86 -6.86
N HIS A 430 17.21 -14.30 -5.71
CA HIS A 430 17.05 -13.42 -4.55
C HIS A 430 18.40 -12.92 -4.01
N GLY A 431 19.42 -13.78 -3.98
CA GLY A 431 20.79 -13.39 -3.63
C GLY A 431 21.36 -12.34 -4.59
N LYS A 432 21.17 -12.52 -5.90
CA LYS A 432 21.58 -11.54 -6.92
C LYS A 432 20.83 -10.21 -6.79
N ALA A 433 19.53 -10.25 -6.55
CA ALA A 433 18.75 -9.03 -6.30
C ALA A 433 19.28 -8.25 -5.08
N TYR A 434 19.67 -8.95 -4.01
CA TYR A 434 20.27 -8.34 -2.82
C TYR A 434 21.64 -7.71 -3.12
N GLU A 435 22.49 -8.41 -3.86
CA GLU A 435 23.82 -7.91 -4.26
C GLU A 435 23.73 -6.65 -5.11
N LEU A 436 22.74 -6.60 -6.01
CA LEU A 436 22.54 -5.50 -6.96
C LEU A 436 21.88 -4.28 -6.32
N ALA A 437 20.93 -4.46 -5.38
CA ALA A 437 20.17 -3.37 -4.75
C ALA A 437 20.12 -3.48 -3.21
N PRO A 438 21.26 -3.30 -2.51
CA PRO A 438 21.39 -3.51 -1.06
C PRO A 438 20.69 -2.45 -0.18
N ASN A 439 20.19 -1.35 -0.77
CA ASN A 439 19.43 -0.31 -0.08
C ASN A 439 17.94 -0.28 -0.47
N ASN A 440 17.44 -1.29 -1.20
CA ASN A 440 16.03 -1.36 -1.57
C ASN A 440 15.23 -2.17 -0.54
N ALA A 441 14.54 -1.48 0.39
CA ALA A 441 13.75 -2.10 1.45
C ALA A 441 12.67 -3.08 0.93
N TYR A 442 12.02 -2.76 -0.21
CA TYR A 442 11.03 -3.63 -0.83
C TYR A 442 11.64 -4.95 -1.31
N THR A 443 12.77 -4.88 -2.02
CA THR A 443 13.52 -6.06 -2.47
C THR A 443 14.00 -6.90 -1.29
N ILE A 444 14.53 -6.26 -0.24
CA ILE A 444 14.97 -6.92 0.99
C ILE A 444 13.80 -7.63 1.68
N GLY A 445 12.62 -7.00 1.76
CA GLY A 445 11.42 -7.63 2.28
C GLY A 445 11.03 -8.90 1.50
N ARG A 446 11.15 -8.90 0.17
CA ARG A 446 10.90 -10.10 -0.66
C ARG A 446 11.92 -11.21 -0.41
N ILE A 447 13.18 -10.85 -0.20
CA ILE A 447 14.23 -11.81 0.14
C ILE A 447 14.00 -12.38 1.55
N ALA A 448 13.51 -11.56 2.49
CA ALA A 448 13.09 -12.05 3.79
C ALA A 448 11.93 -13.05 3.68
N SER A 449 10.93 -12.81 2.83
CA SER A 449 9.89 -13.80 2.52
C SER A 449 10.50 -15.13 2.04
N PHE A 450 11.50 -15.08 1.17
CA PHE A 450 12.19 -16.29 0.70
C PHE A 450 12.87 -17.05 1.85
N HIS A 451 13.62 -16.37 2.71
CA HIS A 451 14.25 -17.02 3.87
C HIS A 451 13.21 -17.60 4.83
N LEU A 452 12.12 -16.89 5.09
CA LEU A 452 11.00 -17.40 5.89
C LEU A 452 10.44 -18.70 5.30
N PHE A 453 10.10 -18.72 4.01
CA PHE A 453 9.47 -19.87 3.38
C PHE A 453 10.41 -21.04 3.13
N SER A 454 11.71 -20.79 2.98
CA SER A 454 12.75 -21.83 2.84
C SER A 454 13.32 -22.34 4.18
N GLY A 455 12.72 -21.93 5.32
CA GLY A 455 13.03 -22.51 6.63
C GLY A 455 14.14 -21.80 7.42
N ASP A 456 14.40 -20.53 7.14
CA ASP A 456 15.39 -19.69 7.83
C ASP A 456 14.76 -18.38 8.36
N PRO A 457 13.82 -18.48 9.32
CA PRO A 457 13.07 -17.33 9.83
C PRO A 457 13.95 -16.34 10.62
N GLU A 458 15.05 -16.76 11.24
CA GLU A 458 16.01 -15.86 11.89
C GLU A 458 16.65 -14.92 10.87
N ARG A 459 17.15 -15.46 9.76
CA ARG A 459 17.69 -14.62 8.69
C ARG A 459 16.63 -13.72 8.07
N ALA A 460 15.38 -14.18 7.99
CA ALA A 460 14.27 -13.34 7.57
C ALA A 460 14.10 -12.13 8.51
N LEU A 461 14.15 -12.32 9.84
CA LEU A 461 14.06 -11.23 10.81
C LEU A 461 15.23 -10.24 10.68
N GLU A 462 16.46 -10.71 10.49
CA GLU A 462 17.62 -9.82 10.26
C GLU A 462 17.44 -8.95 9.02
N LEU A 463 16.93 -9.54 7.93
CA LEU A 463 16.64 -8.81 6.69
C LEU A 463 15.47 -7.83 6.88
N LEU A 464 14.46 -8.19 7.65
CA LEU A 464 13.35 -7.30 7.97
C LEU A 464 13.79 -6.14 8.86
N ASP A 465 14.73 -6.33 9.78
CA ASP A 465 15.35 -5.26 10.56
C ASP A 465 16.15 -4.33 9.65
N ARG A 466 16.84 -4.90 8.65
CA ARG A 466 17.51 -4.10 7.63
C ARG A 466 16.52 -3.30 6.78
N ALA A 467 15.42 -3.90 6.34
CA ALA A 467 14.38 -3.21 5.57
C ALA A 467 13.74 -2.08 6.39
N ASP A 468 13.38 -2.34 7.64
CA ASP A 468 12.85 -1.35 8.58
C ASP A 468 13.85 -0.19 8.80
N SER A 469 15.13 -0.52 8.92
CA SER A 469 16.17 0.47 9.08
C SER A 469 16.26 1.43 7.89
N LEU A 470 15.91 0.97 6.68
CA LEU A 470 15.93 1.72 5.40
C LEU A 470 14.62 2.46 5.14
N ASP A 471 13.53 1.99 5.73
CA ASP A 471 12.19 2.50 5.52
C ASP A 471 11.33 2.24 6.76
N PRO A 472 11.03 3.24 7.59
CA PRO A 472 10.18 3.06 8.77
C PRO A 472 8.68 3.05 8.43
N PHE A 473 8.33 3.11 7.14
CA PHE A 473 6.97 3.09 6.60
C PHE A 473 6.82 1.90 5.64
N LEU A 474 7.40 0.75 6.00
CA LEU A 474 7.37 -0.45 5.17
C LEU A 474 5.95 -0.76 4.70
N PRO A 475 5.81 -1.26 3.46
CA PRO A 475 4.59 -1.91 3.03
C PRO A 475 4.09 -2.94 4.05
N VAL A 476 2.80 -2.93 4.35
CA VAL A 476 2.15 -3.77 5.38
C VAL A 476 2.50 -5.25 5.20
N TRP A 477 2.57 -5.73 3.96
CA TRP A 477 2.91 -7.12 3.67
C TRP A 477 4.32 -7.51 4.13
N ILE A 478 5.27 -6.57 4.21
CA ILE A 478 6.61 -6.82 4.76
C ILE A 478 6.52 -6.97 6.29
N VAL A 479 5.70 -6.16 6.94
CA VAL A 479 5.41 -6.30 8.38
C VAL A 479 4.73 -7.65 8.66
N GLU A 480 3.85 -8.11 7.77
CA GLU A 480 3.25 -9.44 7.86
C GLU A 480 4.27 -10.58 7.75
N GLU A 481 5.37 -10.42 7.00
CA GLU A 481 6.44 -11.42 7.00
C GLU A 481 7.16 -11.50 8.34
N ARG A 482 7.31 -10.37 9.04
CA ARG A 482 7.83 -10.36 10.42
C ARG A 482 6.89 -11.11 11.37
N VAL A 483 5.59 -10.85 11.25
CA VAL A 483 4.54 -11.55 12.01
C VAL A 483 4.63 -13.06 11.79
N ALA A 484 4.73 -13.49 10.53
CA ALA A 484 4.85 -14.89 10.17
C ALA A 484 6.16 -15.53 10.69
N ALA A 485 7.31 -14.85 10.55
CA ALA A 485 8.59 -15.32 11.05
C ALA A 485 8.60 -15.51 12.57
N LEU A 486 8.08 -14.53 13.33
CA LEU A 486 7.96 -14.63 14.79
C LEU A 486 7.04 -15.78 15.21
N TYR A 487 5.96 -16.02 14.46
CA TYR A 487 5.08 -17.16 14.70
C TYR A 487 5.81 -18.50 14.52
N VAL A 488 6.55 -18.67 13.42
CA VAL A 488 7.32 -19.90 13.14
C VAL A 488 8.37 -20.16 14.24
N LEU A 489 8.95 -19.09 14.78
CA LEU A 489 9.90 -19.15 15.90
C LEU A 489 9.25 -19.40 17.27
N GLY A 490 7.92 -19.45 17.36
CA GLY A 490 7.20 -19.56 18.63
C GLY A 490 7.26 -18.30 19.51
N ARG A 491 7.72 -17.17 18.98
CA ARG A 491 7.80 -15.86 19.67
C ARG A 491 6.44 -15.16 19.66
N TYR A 492 5.41 -15.82 20.19
CA TYR A 492 4.01 -15.40 20.08
C TYR A 492 3.72 -14.03 20.70
N ASP A 493 4.21 -13.75 21.91
CA ASP A 493 3.97 -12.45 22.55
C ASP A 493 4.51 -11.27 21.73
N GLU A 494 5.70 -11.44 21.15
CA GLU A 494 6.30 -10.43 20.30
C GLU A 494 5.54 -10.27 18.98
N MET A 495 5.14 -11.39 18.37
CA MET A 495 4.31 -11.39 17.17
C MET A 495 3.02 -10.60 17.39
N LEU A 496 2.32 -10.88 18.50
CA LEU A 496 1.06 -10.21 18.85
C LEU A 496 1.28 -8.70 19.05
N ARG A 497 2.36 -8.27 19.71
CA ARG A 497 2.68 -6.83 19.83
C ARG A 497 2.85 -6.16 18.47
N ILE A 498 3.58 -6.78 17.54
CA ILE A 498 3.77 -6.24 16.18
C ILE A 498 2.44 -6.18 15.42
N ALA A 499 1.64 -7.25 15.48
CA ALA A 499 0.36 -7.30 14.79
C ALA A 499 -0.64 -6.26 15.34
N HIS A 500 -0.71 -6.08 16.66
CA HIS A 500 -1.58 -5.07 17.29
C HIS A 500 -1.12 -3.62 17.04
N ALA A 501 0.16 -3.39 16.75
CA ALA A 501 0.70 -2.06 16.47
C ALA A 501 0.37 -1.56 15.06
N LEU A 502 -0.05 -2.43 14.15
CA LEU A 502 -0.54 -2.01 12.84
C LEU A 502 -1.75 -1.10 13.02
N LEU A 503 -1.83 -0.04 12.19
CA LEU A 503 -2.98 0.87 12.19
C LEU A 503 -4.32 0.16 11.90
N PHE A 504 -4.27 -1.12 11.50
CA PHE A 504 -4.97 -1.71 10.36
C PHE A 504 -4.67 -3.21 10.32
N GLN A 505 -5.70 -4.00 10.62
CA GLN A 505 -5.63 -5.46 10.60
C GLN A 505 -5.88 -5.98 9.19
N THR A 506 -5.17 -7.04 8.84
CA THR A 506 -5.28 -7.74 7.56
C THR A 506 -5.74 -9.18 7.78
N ARG A 507 -6.21 -9.85 6.72
CA ARG A 507 -6.54 -11.27 6.79
C ARG A 507 -5.38 -12.10 7.32
N ARG A 508 -4.18 -11.84 6.79
CA ARG A 508 -2.97 -12.59 7.15
C ARG A 508 -2.55 -12.35 8.59
N THR A 509 -2.52 -11.10 9.06
CA THR A 509 -2.20 -10.82 10.46
C THR A 509 -3.22 -11.44 11.42
N LEU A 510 -4.51 -11.42 11.09
CA LEU A 510 -5.54 -12.07 11.91
C LEU A 510 -5.38 -13.59 11.92
N ILE A 511 -5.07 -14.23 10.78
CA ILE A 511 -4.76 -15.68 10.73
C ILE A 511 -3.64 -16.04 11.71
N TYR A 512 -2.53 -15.29 11.70
CA TYR A 512 -1.40 -15.56 12.59
C TYR A 512 -1.71 -15.24 14.07
N GLN A 513 -2.48 -14.19 14.36
CA GLN A 513 -2.97 -13.89 15.71
C GLN A 513 -3.86 -15.01 16.25
N ILE A 514 -4.86 -15.46 15.49
CA ILE A 514 -5.73 -16.58 15.87
C ILE A 514 -4.90 -17.82 16.20
N ALA A 515 -3.92 -18.13 15.34
CA ALA A 515 -3.09 -19.31 15.53
C ALA A 515 -2.18 -19.22 16.77
N ALA A 516 -1.57 -18.06 17.02
CA ALA A 516 -0.71 -17.86 18.20
C ALA A 516 -1.50 -17.86 19.50
N VAL A 517 -2.63 -17.16 19.55
CA VAL A 517 -3.52 -17.14 20.73
C VAL A 517 -4.06 -18.55 21.01
N SER A 518 -4.40 -19.31 19.96
CA SER A 518 -4.76 -20.73 20.10
C SER A 518 -3.62 -21.58 20.67
N ALA A 519 -2.36 -21.25 20.32
CA ALA A 519 -1.18 -21.93 20.84
C ALA A 519 -0.89 -21.61 22.31
N LEU A 520 -1.18 -20.37 22.73
CA LEU A 520 -1.10 -19.92 24.11
C LEU A 520 -2.25 -20.46 24.99
N GLY A 521 -3.27 -21.07 24.39
CA GLY A 521 -4.37 -21.75 25.07
C GLY A 521 -5.62 -20.90 25.29
N ASP A 522 -5.65 -19.65 24.84
CA ASP A 522 -6.81 -18.76 24.97
C ASP A 522 -7.77 -18.92 23.78
N LEU A 523 -8.54 -20.01 23.79
CA LEU A 523 -9.44 -20.32 22.68
C LEU A 523 -10.59 -19.31 22.53
N ASP A 524 -10.97 -18.62 23.60
CA ASP A 524 -12.05 -17.64 23.57
C ASP A 524 -11.60 -16.36 22.86
N GLN A 525 -10.39 -15.85 23.15
CA GLN A 525 -9.81 -14.75 22.39
C GLN A 525 -9.56 -15.15 20.93
N ALA A 526 -9.12 -16.39 20.65
CA ALA A 526 -8.94 -16.86 19.29
C ALA A 526 -10.26 -16.88 18.49
N ARG A 527 -11.37 -17.28 19.12
CA ARG A 527 -12.73 -17.21 18.52
C ARG A 527 -13.15 -15.77 18.24
N ALA A 528 -12.88 -14.83 19.15
CA ALA A 528 -13.16 -13.42 18.92
C ALA A 528 -12.38 -12.87 17.71
N LEU A 529 -11.12 -13.25 17.56
CA LEU A 529 -10.30 -12.90 16.39
C LEU A 529 -10.81 -13.56 15.09
N VAL A 530 -11.38 -14.77 15.15
CA VAL A 530 -12.06 -15.37 13.98
C VAL A 530 -13.25 -14.52 13.54
N GLN A 531 -14.07 -14.03 14.48
CA GLN A 531 -15.17 -13.12 14.16
C GLN A 531 -14.63 -11.85 13.49
N GLN A 532 -13.57 -11.25 14.01
CA GLN A 532 -12.93 -10.09 13.38
C GLN A 532 -12.38 -10.39 11.97
N ALA A 533 -11.80 -11.57 11.76
CA ALA A 533 -11.26 -11.98 10.48
C ALA A 533 -12.34 -12.18 9.42
N LEU A 534 -13.47 -12.77 9.82
CA LEU A 534 -14.65 -12.92 8.97
C LEU A 534 -15.34 -11.57 8.72
N ALA A 535 -15.27 -10.63 9.67
CA ALA A 535 -15.72 -9.26 9.48
C ALA A 535 -14.96 -8.52 8.38
N LEU A 536 -13.66 -8.76 8.32
CA LEU A 536 -12.82 -8.21 7.27
C LEU A 536 -13.06 -8.93 5.93
N ASP A 537 -13.14 -10.25 5.93
CA ASP A 537 -13.39 -11.06 4.73
C ASP A 537 -14.33 -12.24 5.02
N PRO A 538 -15.61 -12.13 4.61
CA PRO A 538 -16.60 -13.19 4.82
C PRO A 538 -16.24 -14.50 4.09
N GLY A 539 -15.40 -14.43 3.05
CA GLY A 539 -14.91 -15.58 2.29
C GLY A 539 -13.68 -16.26 2.91
N LEU A 540 -13.14 -15.73 4.01
CA LEU A 540 -11.93 -16.26 4.63
C LEU A 540 -12.15 -17.69 5.13
N SER A 541 -11.22 -18.57 4.80
CA SER A 541 -11.33 -20.00 5.12
C SER A 541 -9.96 -20.66 5.28
N THR A 542 -9.93 -21.84 5.89
CA THR A 542 -8.69 -22.63 6.00
C THR A 542 -8.14 -23.04 4.63
N GLN A 543 -8.99 -23.18 3.61
CA GLN A 543 -8.57 -23.41 2.22
C GLN A 543 -7.76 -22.22 1.70
N TYR A 544 -8.19 -20.98 1.98
CA TYR A 544 -7.41 -19.79 1.64
C TYR A 544 -6.05 -19.82 2.33
N VAL A 545 -5.97 -20.12 3.63
CA VAL A 545 -4.71 -20.22 4.38
C VAL A 545 -3.73 -21.20 3.71
N ARG A 546 -4.21 -22.37 3.28
CA ARG A 546 -3.39 -23.39 2.59
C ARG A 546 -2.83 -22.90 1.26
N LEU A 547 -3.57 -22.09 0.52
CA LEU A 547 -3.18 -21.60 -0.80
C LEU A 547 -2.21 -20.41 -0.75
N GLN A 548 -2.27 -19.61 0.31
CA GLN A 548 -1.50 -18.35 0.40
C GLN A 548 -0.08 -18.52 0.98
N GLU A 549 0.14 -19.48 1.88
CA GLU A 549 1.46 -19.67 2.50
C GLU A 549 2.35 -20.61 1.67
N LEU A 550 3.59 -20.21 1.46
CA LEU A 550 4.52 -20.84 0.52
C LEU A 550 5.63 -21.66 1.20
N TYR A 551 5.47 -22.04 2.47
CA TYR A 551 6.49 -22.79 3.20
C TYR A 551 6.89 -24.08 2.49
N GLU A 552 8.21 -24.28 2.32
CA GLU A 552 8.80 -25.52 1.82
C GLU A 552 8.45 -26.68 2.75
N ASN A 553 8.55 -26.46 4.06
CA ASN A 553 8.06 -27.39 5.07
C ASN A 553 6.53 -27.26 5.25
N ARG A 554 5.78 -28.19 4.65
CA ARG A 554 4.31 -28.19 4.70
C ARG A 554 3.72 -28.41 6.10
N ALA A 555 4.49 -28.96 7.05
CA ALA A 555 4.02 -29.14 8.42
C ALA A 555 3.66 -27.80 9.09
N ILE A 556 4.36 -26.71 8.74
CA ILE A 556 4.06 -25.36 9.24
C ILE A 556 2.65 -24.91 8.80
N ILE A 557 2.29 -25.20 7.54
CA ILE A 557 0.96 -24.86 6.99
C ILE A 557 -0.11 -25.71 7.67
N ASP A 558 0.15 -27.00 7.86
CA ASP A 558 -0.79 -27.90 8.52
C ASP A 558 -1.06 -27.50 9.98
N GLU A 559 -0.02 -27.10 10.71
CA GLU A 559 -0.14 -26.57 12.06
C GLU A 559 -0.94 -25.27 12.11
N LEU A 560 -0.61 -24.31 11.23
CA LEU A 560 -1.32 -23.04 11.12
C LEU A 560 -2.81 -23.27 10.87
N VAL A 561 -3.14 -24.14 9.90
CA VAL A 561 -4.52 -24.50 9.56
C VAL A 561 -5.22 -25.17 10.73
N ALA A 562 -4.59 -26.14 11.40
CA ALA A 562 -5.18 -26.84 12.53
C ALA A 562 -5.55 -25.89 13.66
N ARG A 563 -4.68 -24.91 13.97
CA ARG A 563 -4.92 -23.91 15.03
C ARG A 563 -6.06 -22.97 14.69
N VAL A 564 -6.08 -22.37 13.49
CA VAL A 564 -7.18 -21.47 13.10
C VAL A 564 -8.52 -22.22 12.95
N GLN A 565 -8.49 -23.47 12.50
CA GLN A 565 -9.69 -24.31 12.43
C GLN A 565 -10.22 -24.64 13.82
N ARG A 566 -9.34 -24.92 14.79
CA ARG A 566 -9.73 -25.15 16.20
C ARG A 566 -10.43 -23.93 16.81
N ALA A 567 -10.01 -22.73 16.42
CA ALA A 567 -10.63 -21.47 16.82
C ALA A 567 -11.96 -21.17 16.10
N GLY A 568 -12.37 -22.00 15.14
CA GLY A 568 -13.65 -21.88 14.44
C GLY A 568 -13.60 -21.26 13.05
N LEU A 569 -12.42 -21.06 12.45
CA LEU A 569 -12.34 -20.58 11.07
C LEU A 569 -12.95 -21.64 10.10
N PRO A 570 -13.87 -21.24 9.18
CA PRO A 570 -14.53 -22.16 8.27
C PRO A 570 -13.56 -22.90 7.34
N ARG A 571 -13.93 -24.11 6.91
CA ARG A 571 -13.09 -24.90 6.00
C ARG A 571 -13.03 -24.32 4.58
N SER A 572 -14.18 -23.86 4.10
CA SER A 572 -14.41 -23.28 2.76
C SER A 572 -15.26 -22.02 2.91
N PRO A 573 -15.23 -21.10 1.93
CA PRO A 573 -16.09 -19.92 1.94
C PRO A 573 -17.59 -20.30 2.00
N PRO A 574 -18.45 -19.43 2.56
CA PRO A 574 -19.90 -19.62 2.53
C PRO A 574 -20.39 -19.75 1.07
N ARG A 575 -21.38 -20.62 0.87
CA ARG A 575 -21.98 -20.89 -0.45
C ARG A 575 -22.98 -19.82 -0.86
#